data_AF-A0A929FBG9-F1
#
_entry.id   AF-A0A929FBG9-F1
#
_cell.length_a   1.000
_cell.length_b   1.000
_cell.length_c   1.000
_cell.angle_alpha   90.00
_cell.angle_beta   90.00
_cell.angle_gamma   90.00
#
_symmetry.space_group_name_H-M   'P 1'
#
loop_
_entity.id
_entity.type
_entity.pdbx_description
1 polymer ?
#
loop_
_entity_poly.entity_id
_entity_poly.type
_entity_poly.pdbx_seq_one_letter_code
_entity_poly.pdbx_strand_id
1 'polypeptide(L)'
;MKNPYDYINQNPERCQRMFGLGYQEFSDLIAVIVSNQSARKDQLSPAKVYINAPGGCPPKLSEAEEVSLCLLYLRQYPTFELLGLHYDVCESTAHDIYHRWVLRLRHHLPSSWLEELGDDPEQLAWLQAILAE
;
A
#
# COMPACT_ATOMS: atom_id res chain seq x y z
N MET A 1 16.12 -9.65 0.86
CA MET A 1 16.10 -8.72 -0.30
C MET A 1 15.92 -7.30 0.23
N LYS A 2 16.24 -6.24 -0.52
CA LYS A 2 15.91 -4.87 -0.05
C LYS A 2 14.41 -4.65 -0.26
N ASN A 3 13.71 -4.18 0.77
CA ASN A 3 12.30 -3.81 0.69
C ASN A 3 12.14 -2.73 -0.41
N PRO A 4 11.12 -2.82 -1.29
CA PRO A 4 10.87 -1.81 -2.32
C PRO A 4 10.77 -0.37 -1.78
N TYR A 5 10.23 -0.19 -0.57
CA TYR A 5 10.19 1.09 0.12
C TYR A 5 11.61 1.64 0.39
N ASP A 6 12.46 0.86 1.06
CA ASP A 6 13.85 1.22 1.32
C ASP A 6 14.64 1.48 0.03
N TYR A 7 14.34 0.70 -1.01
CA TYR A 7 14.97 0.83 -2.30
C TYR A 7 14.68 2.19 -2.94
N ILE A 8 13.42 2.66 -2.90
CA ILE A 8 13.05 3.96 -3.47
C ILE A 8 13.55 5.12 -2.65
N ASN A 9 13.61 5.00 -1.33
CA ASN A 9 14.24 6.02 -0.48
C ASN A 9 15.74 6.21 -0.82
N GLN A 10 16.40 5.16 -1.34
CA GLN A 10 17.78 5.23 -1.82
C GLN A 10 17.89 5.66 -3.30
N ASN A 11 16.82 5.54 -4.08
CA ASN A 11 16.80 5.77 -5.54
C ASN A 11 15.50 6.52 -5.93
N PRO A 12 15.35 7.80 -5.53
CA PRO A 12 14.11 8.55 -5.72
C PRO A 12 13.73 8.72 -7.20
N GLU A 13 14.69 8.73 -8.12
CA GLU A 13 14.47 8.83 -9.56
C GLU A 13 13.71 7.64 -10.15
N ARG A 14 13.68 6.51 -9.44
CA ARG A 14 12.96 5.30 -9.87
C ARG A 14 11.53 5.22 -9.37
N CYS A 15 11.13 6.12 -8.47
CA CYS A 15 9.81 6.12 -7.83
C CYS A 15 8.69 6.13 -8.88
N GLN A 16 8.80 6.99 -9.90
CA GLN A 16 7.79 7.12 -10.95
C GLN A 16 7.67 5.85 -11.79
N ARG A 17 8.77 5.17 -12.10
CA ARG A 17 8.72 3.91 -12.83
C ARG A 17 8.12 2.78 -11.99
N MET A 18 8.39 2.80 -10.69
CA MET A 18 8.00 1.70 -9.80
C MET A 18 6.55 1.81 -9.34
N PHE A 19 6.11 3.02 -8.97
CA PHE A 19 4.79 3.28 -8.39
C PHE A 19 3.90 4.18 -9.25
N GLY A 20 4.41 4.79 -10.32
CA GLY A 20 3.66 5.76 -11.15
C GLY A 20 3.62 7.17 -10.55
N LEU A 21 4.26 7.43 -9.41
CA LEU A 21 4.25 8.73 -8.72
C LEU A 21 5.66 9.33 -8.67
N GLY A 22 5.78 10.65 -8.77
CA GLY A 22 7.03 11.32 -8.41
C GLY A 22 7.40 11.06 -6.95
N TYR A 23 8.69 11.05 -6.61
CA TYR A 23 9.12 10.75 -5.23
C TYR A 23 8.53 11.72 -4.19
N GLN A 24 8.41 13.01 -4.55
CA GLN A 24 7.78 14.00 -3.69
C GLN A 24 6.29 13.67 -3.45
N GLU A 25 5.54 13.40 -4.51
CA GLU A 25 4.12 13.02 -4.42
C GLU A 25 3.93 11.73 -3.62
N PHE A 26 4.80 10.75 -3.82
CA PHE A 26 4.84 9.50 -3.06
C PHE A 26 5.07 9.75 -1.56
N SER A 27 6.07 10.56 -1.21
CA SER A 27 6.38 10.89 0.19
C SER A 27 5.24 11.67 0.84
N ASP A 28 4.67 12.64 0.13
CA ASP A 28 3.57 13.47 0.61
C ASP A 28 2.31 12.63 0.81
N LEU A 29 2.01 11.73 -0.13
CA LEU A 29 0.91 10.78 -0.03
C LEU A 29 1.05 9.90 1.22
N ILE A 30 2.23 9.30 1.44
CA ILE A 30 2.49 8.49 2.63
C ILE A 30 2.33 9.33 3.90
N ALA A 31 2.89 10.54 3.94
CA ALA A 31 2.79 11.42 5.10
C ALA A 31 1.33 11.80 5.41
N VAL A 32 0.52 12.12 4.39
CA VAL A 32 -0.91 12.42 4.54
C VAL A 32 -1.67 11.20 5.05
N ILE A 33 -1.39 10.02 4.52
CA ILE A 33 -2.09 8.79 4.91
C ILE A 33 -1.75 8.37 6.34
N VAL A 34 -0.47 8.39 6.70
CA VAL A 34 0.03 8.04 8.05
C VAL A 34 -0.46 9.03 9.11
N SER A 35 -0.43 10.34 8.80
CA SER A 35 -0.91 11.38 9.73
C SER A 35 -2.42 11.26 9.99
N ASN A 36 -3.23 11.00 8.96
CA ASN A 36 -4.67 10.77 9.11
C ASN A 36 -4.99 9.50 9.93
N GLN A 37 -4.14 8.46 9.86
CA GLN A 37 -4.34 7.25 10.65
C GLN A 37 -4.04 7.47 12.13
N SER A 38 -3.00 8.26 12.43
CA SER A 38 -2.62 8.63 13.80
C SER A 38 -3.75 9.39 14.49
N ALA A 39 -4.34 10.38 13.80
CA ALA A 39 -5.47 11.15 14.31
C ALA A 39 -6.74 10.31 14.56
N ARG A 40 -6.91 9.19 13.83
CA ARG A 40 -8.04 8.27 14.00
C ARG A 40 -7.79 7.21 15.09
N LYS A 41 -6.55 6.77 15.28
CA LYS A 41 -6.15 5.89 16.39
C LYS A 41 -6.25 6.60 17.75
N ASP A 42 -5.91 7.89 17.80
CA ASP A 42 -5.98 8.67 19.05
C ASP A 42 -7.42 8.84 19.57
N GLN A 43 -8.38 8.96 18.65
CA GLN A 43 -9.81 9.01 18.96
C GLN A 43 -10.44 7.65 19.33
N LEU A 44 -9.71 6.54 19.10
CA LEU A 44 -10.12 5.18 19.46
C LEU A 44 -9.10 4.56 20.43
N SER A 45 -9.12 4.94 21.70
CA SER A 45 -8.31 4.32 22.76
C SER A 45 -9.19 3.60 23.82
N PRO A 46 -8.74 2.51 24.47
CA PRO A 46 -7.65 1.59 24.15
C PRO A 46 -8.16 0.29 23.48
N ALA A 47 -7.42 -0.22 22.49
CA ALA A 47 -7.77 -1.46 21.83
C ALA A 47 -7.60 -2.67 22.76
N LYS A 48 -8.67 -3.47 22.82
CA LYS A 48 -8.81 -4.78 23.45
C LYS A 48 -7.61 -5.69 23.17
N VAL A 49 -6.93 -6.12 24.22
CA VAL A 49 -5.85 -7.13 24.14
C VAL A 49 -6.44 -8.43 23.61
N TYR A 50 -6.06 -8.82 22.39
CA TYR A 50 -6.38 -10.14 21.86
C TYR A 50 -5.48 -11.17 22.56
N ILE A 51 -6.07 -12.03 23.39
CA ILE A 51 -5.35 -13.08 24.16
C ILE A 51 -4.99 -14.28 23.26
N ASN A 52 -5.59 -14.38 22.08
CA ASN A 52 -5.31 -15.44 21.12
C ASN A 52 -4.33 -14.88 20.08
N ALA A 53 -3.09 -15.39 20.04
CA ALA A 53 -2.19 -15.10 18.95
C ALA A 53 -2.80 -15.68 17.66
N PRO A 54 -3.17 -14.86 16.65
CA PRO A 54 -3.50 -15.41 15.34
C PRO A 54 -2.26 -16.16 14.84
N GLY A 55 -2.44 -17.41 14.42
CA GLY A 55 -1.36 -18.21 13.81
C GLY A 55 -0.97 -17.58 12.49
N GLY A 56 0.06 -16.73 12.52
CA GLY A 56 0.60 -16.01 11.38
C GLY A 56 1.83 -15.20 11.81
N CYS A 57 2.72 -14.91 10.86
CA CYS A 57 3.85 -14.02 11.12
C CYS A 57 3.28 -12.61 11.38
N PRO A 58 3.40 -12.03 12.58
CA PRO A 58 2.86 -10.70 12.85
C PRO A 58 3.52 -9.69 11.88
N PRO A 59 2.75 -8.75 11.30
CA PRO A 59 3.31 -7.81 10.34
C PRO A 59 4.37 -6.94 11.03
N LYS A 60 5.61 -7.04 10.56
CA LYS A 60 6.73 -6.19 10.99
C LYS A 60 6.81 -4.88 10.21
N LEU A 61 5.90 -4.68 9.24
CA LEU A 61 5.94 -3.54 8.33
C LEU A 61 5.44 -2.27 9.00
N SER A 62 6.16 -1.18 8.77
CA SER A 62 5.69 0.17 9.04
C SER A 62 4.52 0.54 8.12
N GLU A 63 3.70 1.50 8.55
CA GLU A 63 2.56 1.99 7.75
C GLU A 63 3.02 2.50 6.37
N ALA A 64 4.21 3.09 6.28
CA ALA A 64 4.81 3.52 5.02
C ALA A 64 5.14 2.36 4.08
N GLU A 65 5.72 1.28 4.62
CA GLU A 65 5.98 0.06 3.84
C GLU A 65 4.67 -0.58 3.37
N GLU A 66 3.65 -0.63 4.23
CA GLU A 66 2.33 -1.17 3.88
C GLU A 66 1.65 -0.37 2.76
N VAL A 67 1.71 0.96 2.81
CA VAL A 67 1.22 1.83 1.74
C VAL A 67 1.99 1.59 0.44
N SER A 68 3.31 1.49 0.53
CA SER A 68 4.15 1.20 -0.65
C SER A 68 3.84 -0.16 -1.28
N LEU A 69 3.52 -1.18 -0.48
CA LEU A 69 3.12 -2.50 -0.94
C LEU A 69 1.84 -2.40 -1.78
N CYS A 70 0.85 -1.66 -1.28
CA CYS A 70 -0.40 -1.45 -2.00
C CYS A 70 -0.18 -0.69 -3.32
N LEU A 71 0.64 0.37 -3.31
CA LEU A 71 0.99 1.12 -4.53
C LEU A 71 1.73 0.24 -5.56
N LEU A 72 2.62 -0.64 -5.11
CA LEU A 72 3.32 -1.58 -5.98
C LEU A 72 2.33 -2.54 -6.66
N TYR A 73 1.37 -3.05 -5.89
CA TYR A 73 0.34 -3.93 -6.41
C TYR A 73 -0.50 -3.24 -7.48
N LEU A 74 -1.00 -2.05 -7.18
CA LEU A 74 -1.85 -1.29 -8.10
C LEU A 74 -1.13 -0.89 -9.40
N ARG A 75 0.19 -0.68 -9.35
CA ARG A 75 0.98 -0.28 -10.54
C ARG A 75 1.45 -1.46 -11.39
N GLN A 76 1.89 -2.54 -10.75
CA GLN A 76 2.61 -3.62 -11.45
C GLN A 76 1.90 -4.96 -11.43
N TYR A 77 0.81 -5.09 -10.66
CA TYR A 77 0.04 -6.32 -10.50
C TYR A 77 0.87 -7.58 -10.16
N PRO A 78 1.92 -7.51 -9.31
CA PRO A 78 2.62 -8.71 -8.84
C PRO A 78 1.68 -9.64 -8.06
N THR A 79 2.03 -10.92 -8.01
CA THR A 79 1.35 -11.87 -7.13
C THR A 79 1.56 -11.52 -5.65
N PHE A 80 0.63 -11.89 -4.79
CA PHE A 80 0.78 -11.69 -3.34
C PHE A 80 1.98 -12.46 -2.76
N GLU A 81 2.36 -13.59 -3.37
CA GLU A 81 3.59 -14.31 -3.03
C GLU A 81 4.84 -13.44 -3.29
N LEU A 82 4.91 -12.77 -4.45
CA LEU A 82 6.02 -11.89 -4.79
C LEU A 82 6.07 -10.64 -3.89
N LEU A 83 4.91 -10.08 -3.55
CA LEU A 83 4.81 -9.01 -2.55
C LEU A 83 5.31 -9.49 -1.19
N GLY A 84 4.91 -10.69 -0.77
CA GLY A 84 5.40 -11.31 0.45
C GLY A 84 6.92 -11.44 0.46
N LEU A 85 7.51 -11.89 -0.64
CA LEU A 85 8.97 -12.01 -0.80
C LEU A 85 9.69 -10.65 -0.72
N HIS A 86 9.12 -9.61 -1.33
CA HIS A 86 9.69 -8.26 -1.33
C HIS A 86 9.65 -7.58 0.03
N TYR A 87 8.58 -7.80 0.78
CA TYR A 87 8.31 -7.15 2.06
C TYR A 87 8.58 -8.04 3.28
N ASP A 88 9.13 -9.25 3.07
CA ASP A 88 9.43 -10.23 4.12
C ASP A 88 8.19 -10.57 5.00
N VAL A 89 7.05 -10.76 4.33
CA VAL A 89 5.77 -11.19 4.93
C VAL A 89 5.23 -12.40 4.18
N CYS A 90 4.31 -13.15 4.79
CA CYS A 90 3.63 -14.24 4.07
C CYS A 90 2.58 -13.69 3.10
N GLU A 91 2.21 -14.48 2.10
CA GLU A 91 1.22 -14.14 1.07
C GLU A 91 -0.09 -13.62 1.68
N SER A 92 -0.63 -14.33 2.68
CA SER A 92 -1.87 -13.95 3.37
C SER A 92 -1.75 -12.59 4.05
N THR A 93 -0.60 -12.28 4.65
CA THR A 93 -0.35 -10.98 5.28
C THR A 93 -0.26 -9.88 4.23
N ALA A 94 0.40 -10.11 3.09
CA ALA A 94 0.43 -9.15 1.98
C ALA A 94 -0.98 -8.87 1.43
N HIS A 95 -1.81 -9.92 1.31
CA HIS A 95 -3.20 -9.82 0.91
C HIS A 95 -4.03 -8.98 1.90
N ASP A 96 -3.94 -9.27 3.20
CA ASP A 96 -4.63 -8.51 4.26
C ASP A 96 -4.20 -7.04 4.30
N ILE A 97 -2.90 -6.78 4.13
CA ILE A 97 -2.36 -5.42 4.02
C ILE A 97 -2.98 -4.69 2.84
N TYR A 98 -2.98 -5.31 1.65
CA TYR A 98 -3.53 -4.71 0.45
C TYR A 98 -5.00 -4.30 0.64
N HIS A 99 -5.85 -5.23 1.08
CA HIS A 99 -7.28 -4.95 1.27
C HIS A 99 -7.57 -3.91 2.35
N ARG A 100 -6.74 -3.85 3.40
CA ARG A 100 -6.86 -2.81 4.43
C ARG A 100 -6.54 -1.40 3.90
N TRP A 101 -5.64 -1.28 2.93
CA TRP A 101 -5.11 0.01 2.47
C TRP A 101 -5.74 0.53 1.19
N VAL A 102 -6.15 -0.35 0.27
CA VAL A 102 -6.70 0.05 -1.04
C VAL A 102 -7.88 1.04 -0.91
N LEU A 103 -8.79 0.79 0.04
CA LEU A 103 -9.94 1.66 0.31
C LEU A 103 -9.56 3.01 0.91
N ARG A 104 -8.40 3.13 1.55
CA ARG A 104 -7.92 4.41 2.09
C ARG A 104 -7.19 5.20 1.02
N LEU A 105 -6.32 4.53 0.28
CA LEU A 105 -5.56 5.11 -0.82
C LEU A 105 -6.48 5.74 -1.87
N ARG A 106 -7.66 5.16 -2.12
CA ARG A 106 -8.65 5.71 -3.07
C ARG A 106 -8.96 7.20 -2.86
N HIS A 107 -8.97 7.70 -1.62
CA HIS A 107 -9.34 9.10 -1.34
C HIS A 107 -8.15 10.06 -1.47
N HIS A 108 -6.94 9.52 -1.56
CA HIS A 108 -5.69 10.30 -1.53
C HIS A 108 -4.90 10.20 -2.84
N LEU A 109 -5.21 9.23 -3.71
CA LEU A 109 -4.56 9.08 -5.00
C LEU A 109 -4.94 10.23 -5.95
N PRO A 110 -3.97 10.83 -6.65
CA PRO A 110 -4.25 11.88 -7.62
C PRO A 110 -5.02 11.33 -8.83
N SER A 111 -5.94 12.14 -9.36
CA SER A 111 -6.78 11.75 -10.50
C SER A 111 -5.97 11.37 -11.73
N SER A 112 -4.88 12.09 -12.00
CA SER A 112 -3.95 11.80 -13.10
C SER A 112 -3.34 10.40 -13.03
N TRP A 113 -3.10 9.88 -11.83
CA TRP A 113 -2.56 8.54 -11.64
C TRP A 113 -3.61 7.46 -11.93
N LEU A 114 -4.88 7.72 -11.59
CA LEU A 114 -5.99 6.83 -11.95
C LEU A 114 -6.24 6.83 -13.46
N GLU A 115 -6.11 7.99 -14.11
CA GLU A 115 -6.21 8.12 -15.56
C GLU A 115 -5.06 7.40 -16.28
N GLU A 116 -3.83 7.48 -15.77
CA GLU A 116 -2.67 6.75 -16.31
C GLU A 116 -2.80 5.23 -16.19
N LEU A 117 -3.42 4.74 -15.11
CA LEU A 117 -3.77 3.31 -15.00
C LEU A 117 -4.96 2.94 -15.90
N GLY A 118 -5.68 3.94 -16.38
CA GLY A 118 -6.90 3.82 -17.14
C GLY A 118 -6.75 3.64 -18.64
N ASP A 119 -5.54 3.85 -19.17
CA ASP A 119 -5.24 3.62 -20.58
C ASP A 119 -5.42 2.14 -20.96
N ASP A 120 -5.31 1.25 -19.97
CA ASP A 120 -5.72 -0.14 -20.07
C ASP A 120 -7.16 -0.32 -19.52
N PRO A 121 -8.15 -0.56 -20.39
CA PRO A 121 -9.55 -0.60 -19.98
C PRO A 121 -9.88 -1.80 -19.08
N GLU A 122 -9.10 -2.90 -19.14
CA GLU A 122 -9.27 -4.05 -18.26
C GLU A 122 -8.75 -3.76 -16.86
N GLN A 123 -7.60 -3.09 -16.75
CA GLN A 123 -7.05 -2.59 -15.49
C GLN A 123 -7.95 -1.53 -14.85
N LEU A 124 -8.49 -0.61 -15.65
CA LEU A 124 -9.45 0.38 -15.15
C LEU A 124 -10.73 -0.31 -14.65
N ALA A 125 -11.27 -1.26 -15.40
CA ALA A 125 -12.47 -2.00 -14.99
C ALA A 125 -12.23 -2.85 -13.73
N TRP A 126 -11.07 -3.49 -13.63
CA TRP A 126 -10.66 -4.23 -12.43
C TRP A 126 -10.43 -3.31 -11.23
N LEU A 127 -9.75 -2.18 -11.43
CA LEU A 127 -9.55 -1.15 -10.40
C LEU A 127 -10.91 -0.62 -9.94
N GLN A 128 -11.79 -0.27 -10.87
CA GLN A 128 -13.14 0.19 -10.55
C GLN A 128 -13.95 -0.87 -9.81
N ALA A 129 -13.87 -2.15 -10.21
CA ALA A 129 -14.54 -3.24 -9.52
C ALA A 129 -14.02 -3.41 -8.09
N ILE A 130 -12.70 -3.37 -7.89
CA ILE A 130 -12.08 -3.44 -6.56
C ILE A 130 -12.39 -2.21 -5.70
N LEU A 131 -12.45 -1.02 -6.32
CA LEU A 131 -12.67 0.24 -5.62
C LEU A 131 -14.14 0.53 -5.31
N ALA A 132 -15.07 -0.16 -5.98
CA ALA A 132 -16.52 -0.03 -5.81
C ALA A 132 -17.11 -0.93 -4.70
N GLU A 133 -16.35 -1.91 -4.21
CA GLU A 133 -16.72 -2.79 -3.09
C GLU A 133 -16.33 -2.19 -1.72
#